data_AF-A0A519ZDN4-F1
#
_entry.id   AF-A0A519ZDN4-F1
#
_cell.length_a   1.000
_cell.length_b   1.000
_cell.length_c   1.000
_cell.angle_alpha   90.00
_cell.angle_beta   90.00
_cell.angle_gamma   90.00
#
_symmetry.space_group_name_H-M   'P 1'
#
loop_
_entity.id
_entity.type
_entity.pdbx_description
1 polymer ?
#
loop_
_entity_poly.entity_id
_entity_poly.type
_entity_poly.pdbx_seq_one_letter_code
_entity_poly.pdbx_strand_id
1 'polypeptide(L)'
;MFSLFKSSPYLDPQLGELRWKGGLWRGSLACGGALAPLAIPGTRASPDVQALEVARVVSTAYPQWQPEIGRAMFDHYAPHATAVAFGEEPPPPDGMPDLEEPEEVWPHTSIKYIQVAPLGAGLAAPLALAAG
;
A
#
# COMPACT_ATOMS: atom_id res chain seq x y z
N MET A 1 -29.11 -15.86 -17.95
CA MET A 1 -28.67 -17.03 -17.17
C MET A 1 -27.13 -17.04 -17.18
N PHE A 2 -26.44 -16.43 -16.19
CA PHE A 2 -24.97 -16.27 -16.18
C PHE A 2 -24.37 -16.37 -14.75
N SER A 3 -24.63 -17.47 -14.03
CA SER A 3 -24.12 -17.68 -12.65
C SER A 3 -22.93 -18.65 -12.55
N LEU A 4 -22.17 -18.91 -13.62
CA LEU A 4 -21.22 -20.04 -13.65
C LEU A 4 -19.77 -19.74 -13.21
N PHE A 5 -19.43 -18.51 -12.79
CA PHE A 5 -18.02 -18.22 -12.47
C PHE A 5 -17.81 -17.28 -11.26
N LYS A 6 -18.66 -17.31 -10.25
CA LYS A 6 -18.33 -16.64 -8.98
C LYS A 6 -17.37 -17.54 -8.21
N SER A 7 -16.12 -17.12 -8.08
CA SER A 7 -15.20 -17.74 -7.12
C SER A 7 -15.80 -17.56 -5.74
N SER A 8 -15.88 -18.63 -4.95
CA SER A 8 -16.32 -18.52 -3.56
C SER A 8 -15.40 -17.56 -2.83
N PRO A 9 -15.93 -16.67 -1.97
CA PRO A 9 -15.08 -15.84 -1.13
C PRO A 9 -14.18 -16.72 -0.28
N TYR A 10 -12.92 -16.32 -0.15
CA TYR A 10 -11.94 -16.98 0.70
C TYR A 10 -11.91 -16.24 2.04
N LEU A 11 -12.13 -16.96 3.14
CA LEU A 11 -12.12 -16.38 4.49
C LEU A 11 -10.77 -16.66 5.14
N ASP A 12 -10.05 -15.60 5.46
CA ASP A 12 -8.82 -15.62 6.23
C ASP A 12 -9.07 -15.12 7.66
N PRO A 13 -8.56 -15.79 8.71
CA PRO A 13 -8.76 -15.36 10.10
C PRO A 13 -8.21 -13.97 10.42
N GLN A 14 -7.19 -13.50 9.71
CA GLN A 14 -6.52 -12.23 9.95
C GLN A 14 -6.85 -11.17 8.90
N LEU A 15 -7.01 -11.59 7.64
CA LEU A 15 -7.28 -10.68 6.51
C LEU A 15 -8.78 -10.53 6.19
N GLY A 16 -9.64 -11.34 6.82
CA GLY A 16 -11.07 -11.34 6.57
C GLY A 16 -11.44 -11.95 5.22
N GLU A 17 -12.47 -11.39 4.58
CA GLU A 17 -12.99 -11.91 3.31
C GLU A 17 -12.19 -11.42 2.11
N LEU A 18 -11.66 -12.35 1.33
CA LEU A 18 -11.00 -12.11 0.04
C LEU A 18 -11.90 -12.56 -1.11
N ARG A 19 -11.97 -11.74 -2.16
CA ARG A 19 -12.76 -12.01 -3.38
C ARG A 19 -11.88 -11.98 -4.62
N TRP A 20 -11.99 -13.02 -5.44
CA TRP A 20 -11.33 -13.04 -6.74
C TRP A 20 -11.92 -12.00 -7.69
N LYS A 21 -11.09 -11.05 -8.16
CA LYS A 21 -11.47 -10.03 -9.13
C LYS A 21 -10.27 -9.59 -9.97
N GLY A 22 -10.39 -9.77 -11.29
CA GLY A 22 -9.40 -9.27 -12.25
C GLY A 22 -8.04 -9.97 -12.15
N GLY A 23 -8.01 -11.28 -11.88
CA GLY A 23 -6.77 -12.06 -11.79
C GLY A 23 -6.09 -12.04 -10.41
N LEU A 24 -6.68 -11.37 -9.42
CA LEU A 24 -6.14 -11.25 -8.06
C LEU A 24 -7.24 -11.48 -7.02
N TRP A 25 -6.85 -11.96 -5.85
CA TRP A 25 -7.69 -11.95 -4.65
C TRP A 25 -7.65 -10.57 -4.02
N ARG A 26 -8.80 -9.94 -3.85
CA ARG A 26 -8.93 -8.60 -3.29
C ARG A 26 -9.64 -8.62 -1.95
N GLY A 27 -9.14 -7.84 -1.01
CA GLY A 27 -9.74 -7.62 0.29
C GLY A 27 -9.33 -6.27 0.85
N SER A 28 -9.31 -6.16 2.17
CA SER A 28 -8.82 -4.99 2.86
C SER A 28 -7.93 -5.40 4.02
N LEU A 29 -6.90 -4.61 4.30
CA LEU A 29 -5.98 -4.83 5.42
C LEU A 29 -5.96 -3.58 6.29
N ALA A 30 -6.15 -3.77 7.59
CA ALA A 30 -5.88 -2.72 8.56
C ALA A 30 -4.37 -2.52 8.67
N CYS A 31 -3.89 -1.31 8.38
CA CYS A 31 -2.48 -0.96 8.35
C CYS A 31 -2.33 0.51 8.76
N GLY A 32 -1.48 0.80 9.75
CA GLY A 32 -1.26 2.18 10.22
C GLY A 32 -2.50 2.88 10.75
N GLY A 33 -3.46 2.13 11.33
CA GLY A 33 -4.74 2.68 11.82
C GLY A 33 -5.79 2.95 10.74
N ALA A 34 -5.46 2.73 9.46
CA ALA A 34 -6.39 2.88 8.34
C ALA A 34 -6.68 1.53 7.66
N LEU A 35 -7.81 1.45 6.94
CA LEU A 35 -8.19 0.28 6.18
C LEU A 35 -7.78 0.49 4.71
N ALA A 36 -6.79 -0.27 4.24
CA ALA A 36 -6.26 -0.13 2.88
C ALA A 36 -6.72 -1.28 1.97
N PRO A 37 -7.01 -1.01 0.68
CA PRO A 37 -7.28 -2.06 -0.30
C PRO A 37 -6.10 -3.03 -0.42
N LEU A 38 -6.37 -4.33 -0.34
CA LEU A 38 -5.37 -5.40 -0.45
C LEU A 38 -5.57 -6.21 -1.74
N ALA A 39 -4.46 -6.54 -2.43
CA ALA A 39 -4.45 -7.45 -3.56
C ALA A 39 -3.39 -8.55 -3.38
N ILE A 40 -3.80 -9.82 -3.54
CA ILE A 40 -2.97 -11.01 -3.34
C ILE A 40 -3.03 -11.87 -4.61
N PRO A 41 -1.88 -12.41 -5.09
CA PRO A 41 -1.84 -13.33 -6.21
C PRO A 41 -2.42 -14.69 -5.83
N GLY A 42 -2.68 -15.52 -6.84
CA GLY A 42 -3.17 -16.88 -6.64
C GLY A 42 -3.89 -17.39 -7.87
N THR A 43 -4.63 -18.47 -7.70
CA THR A 43 -5.50 -19.02 -8.73
C THR A 43 -6.94 -18.59 -8.47
N ARG A 44 -7.83 -18.83 -9.45
CA ARG A 44 -9.27 -18.60 -9.25
C ARG A 44 -9.85 -19.42 -8.08
N ALA A 45 -9.22 -20.55 -7.73
CA ALA A 45 -9.68 -21.45 -6.69
C ALA A 45 -9.23 -20.99 -5.29
N SER A 46 -8.01 -20.48 -5.15
CA SER A 46 -7.47 -20.04 -3.87
C SER A 46 -6.35 -18.99 -4.03
N PRO A 47 -6.16 -18.13 -3.01
CA PRO A 47 -4.96 -17.29 -2.94
C PRO A 47 -3.68 -18.14 -2.86
N ASP A 48 -2.56 -17.54 -3.24
CA ASP A 48 -1.25 -18.13 -3.03
C ASP A 48 -0.91 -18.16 -1.52
N VAL A 49 -0.42 -19.31 -1.04
CA VAL A 49 -0.19 -19.54 0.39
C VAL A 49 0.93 -18.64 0.93
N GLN A 50 2.03 -18.51 0.19
CA GLN A 50 3.14 -17.66 0.63
C GLN A 50 2.74 -16.18 0.58
N ALA A 51 1.93 -15.79 -0.42
CA ALA A 51 1.45 -14.42 -0.52
C ALA A 51 0.46 -14.06 0.60
N LEU A 52 -0.33 -15.02 1.07
CA LEU A 52 -1.16 -14.86 2.28
C LEU A 52 -0.29 -14.66 3.52
N GLU A 53 0.76 -15.47 3.70
CA GLU A 53 1.69 -15.33 4.83
C GLU A 53 2.34 -13.95 4.85
N VAL A 54 2.80 -13.46 3.69
CA VAL A 54 3.34 -12.10 3.56
C VAL A 54 2.29 -11.06 3.92
N ALA A 55 1.07 -11.15 3.38
CA ALA A 55 0.00 -10.19 3.67
C ALA A 55 -0.36 -10.13 5.16
N ARG A 56 -0.29 -11.26 5.88
CA ARG A 56 -0.54 -11.34 7.32
C ARG A 56 0.54 -10.63 8.15
N VAL A 57 1.79 -10.64 7.66
CA VAL A 57 2.91 -9.99 8.35
C VAL A 57 2.90 -8.47 8.11
N VAL A 58 2.41 -7.99 6.96
CA VAL A 58 2.42 -6.55 6.61
C VAL A 58 1.82 -5.67 7.70
N SER A 59 0.66 -6.03 8.27
CA SER A 59 0.01 -5.20 9.30
C SER A 59 0.83 -5.06 10.59
N THR A 60 1.60 -6.09 10.94
CA THR A 60 2.45 -6.11 12.15
C THR A 60 3.83 -5.51 11.91
N ALA A 61 4.36 -5.63 10.70
CA ALA A 61 5.66 -5.10 10.31
C ALA A 61 5.60 -3.61 9.91
N TYR A 62 4.46 -3.12 9.42
CA TYR A 62 4.32 -1.74 8.93
C TYR A 62 4.78 -0.66 9.93
N PRO A 63 4.45 -0.69 11.24
CA PRO A 63 4.97 0.29 12.19
C PRO A 63 6.50 0.33 12.28
N GLN A 64 7.16 -0.81 12.05
CA GLN A 64 8.62 -0.90 12.06
C GLN A 64 9.23 -0.35 10.76
N TRP A 65 8.48 -0.38 9.66
CA TRP A 65 8.91 0.19 8.37
C TRP A 65 8.66 1.69 8.27
N GLN A 66 7.76 2.24 9.09
CA GLN A 66 7.42 3.67 9.06
C GLN A 66 8.67 4.56 9.09
N PRO A 67 9.63 4.44 10.03
CA PRO A 67 10.78 5.35 10.06
C PRO A 67 11.58 5.39 8.75
N GLU A 68 11.80 4.24 8.11
CA GLU A 68 12.54 4.15 6.85
C GLU A 68 11.74 4.70 5.66
N ILE A 69 10.45 4.36 5.60
CA ILE A 69 9.53 4.89 4.57
C ILE A 69 9.43 6.41 4.69
N GLY A 70 9.24 6.93 5.91
CA GLY A 70 9.07 8.37 6.14
C GLY A 70 10.31 9.15 5.74
N ARG A 71 11.49 8.63 6.06
CA ARG A 71 12.76 9.19 5.58
C ARG A 71 12.85 9.20 4.06
N ALA A 72 12.55 8.08 3.38
CA ALA A 72 12.60 8.03 1.93
C ALA A 72 11.62 9.01 1.26
N MET A 73 10.43 9.21 1.84
CA MET A 73 9.46 10.19 1.37
C MET A 73 9.95 11.63 1.57
N PHE A 74 10.51 11.93 2.74
CA PHE A 74 11.08 13.24 3.03
C PHE A 74 12.26 13.57 2.12
N ASP A 75 13.18 12.62 1.93
CA ASP A 75 14.33 12.75 1.03
C ASP A 75 13.90 13.04 -0.42
N HIS A 76 12.73 12.52 -0.84
CA HIS A 76 12.14 12.84 -2.14
C HIS A 76 11.46 14.21 -2.16
N TYR A 77 10.79 14.61 -1.08
CA TYR A 77 10.09 15.89 -0.95
C TYR A 77 11.04 17.10 -0.90
N ALA A 78 12.12 17.03 -0.12
CA ALA A 78 12.96 18.18 0.21
C ALA A 78 13.53 18.93 -1.02
N PRO A 79 13.98 18.25 -2.09
CA PRO A 79 14.41 18.92 -3.32
C PRO A 79 13.29 19.71 -4.00
N HIS A 80 12.06 19.19 -4.02
CA HIS A 80 10.92 19.87 -4.65
C HIS A 80 10.46 21.08 -3.84
N ALA A 81 10.42 20.96 -2.51
CA ALA A 81 10.11 22.09 -1.63
C ALA A 81 11.10 23.24 -1.83
N THR A 82 12.38 22.89 -1.98
CA THR A 82 13.46 23.85 -2.28
C THR A 82 13.24 24.52 -3.63
N ALA A 83 12.97 23.76 -4.69
CA ALA A 83 12.73 24.30 -6.03
C ALA A 83 11.51 25.24 -6.07
N VAL A 84 10.42 24.90 -5.37
CA VAL A 84 9.24 25.75 -5.24
C VAL A 84 9.57 27.04 -4.46
N ALA A 85 10.33 26.94 -3.36
CA ALA A 85 10.72 28.11 -2.56
C ALA A 85 11.62 29.10 -3.34
N PHE A 86 12.47 28.60 -4.24
CA PHE A 86 13.29 29.42 -5.13
C PHE A 86 12.56 29.86 -6.42
N GLY A 87 11.31 29.43 -6.63
CA GLY A 87 10.53 29.75 -7.83
C GLY A 87 11.02 29.05 -9.10
N GLU A 88 11.80 27.98 -8.96
CA GLU A 88 12.26 27.13 -10.06
C GLU A 88 11.15 26.20 -10.57
N GLU A 89 10.25 25.79 -9.68
CA GLU A 89 9.06 25.01 -10.01
C GLU A 89 7.77 25.72 -9.56
N PRO A 90 6.67 25.63 -10.33
CA PRO A 90 5.38 26.11 -9.86
C PRO A 90 4.90 25.24 -8.69
N PRO A 91 4.29 25.83 -7.64
CA PRO A 91 3.71 25.05 -6.56
C PRO A 91 2.58 24.16 -7.08
N PRO A 92 2.38 22.97 -6.49
CA PRO A 92 1.23 22.12 -6.81
C PRO A 92 -0.09 22.84 -6.49
N PRO A 93 -1.22 22.46 -7.13
CA PRO A 93 -2.51 23.13 -6.99
C PRO A 93 -3.02 23.25 -5.55
N ASP A 94 -2.73 22.24 -4.73
CA ASP A 94 -3.16 22.13 -3.34
C ASP A 94 -2.13 22.73 -2.36
N GLY A 95 -1.05 23.33 -2.87
CA GLY A 95 0.07 23.80 -2.08
C GLY A 95 1.03 22.68 -1.67
N MET A 96 2.22 23.07 -1.23
CA MET A 96 3.23 22.14 -0.73
C MET A 96 3.14 22.12 0.80
N PRO A 97 3.07 20.94 1.46
CA PRO A 97 3.17 20.89 2.91
C PRO A 97 4.54 21.42 3.32
N ASP A 98 4.63 22.05 4.50
CA ASP A 98 5.89 22.55 5.08
C ASP A 98 6.42 21.48 6.02
N LEU A 99 7.46 20.74 5.59
CA LEU A 99 8.02 19.61 6.32
C LEU A 99 9.49 19.89 6.62
N GLU A 100 9.85 19.84 7.90
CA GLU A 100 11.22 19.97 8.41
C GLU A 100 11.81 18.59 8.78
N GLU A 101 10.96 17.64 9.20
CA GLU A 101 11.38 16.32 9.68
C GLU A 101 10.68 15.15 8.97
N PRO A 102 11.34 13.97 8.84
CA PRO A 102 10.74 12.78 8.23
C PRO A 102 9.44 12.27 8.87
N GLU A 103 9.20 12.56 10.14
CA GLU A 103 8.01 12.13 10.87
C GLU A 103 6.77 12.95 10.49
N GLU A 104 6.98 14.15 9.94
CA GLU A 104 5.90 15.06 9.55
C GLU A 104 5.22 14.65 8.25
N VAL A 105 5.71 13.62 7.56
CA VAL A 105 5.05 13.10 6.34
C VAL A 105 3.74 12.37 6.65
N TRP A 106 3.56 11.83 7.86
CA TRP A 106 2.43 10.93 8.16
C TRP A 106 1.05 11.60 8.15
N PRO A 107 0.88 12.84 8.64
CA PRO A 107 -0.38 13.58 8.49
C PRO A 107 -0.78 13.86 7.04
N HIS A 108 0.18 13.86 6.10
CA HIS A 108 -0.01 14.21 4.69
C HIS A 108 -0.04 12.98 3.77
N THR A 109 0.02 11.78 4.33
CA THR A 109 0.16 10.55 3.55
C THR A 109 -0.85 9.51 3.99
N SER A 110 -1.38 8.77 3.02
CA SER A 110 -2.30 7.68 3.27
C SER A 110 -1.94 6.47 2.42
N ILE A 111 -2.23 5.27 2.94
CA ILE A 111 -2.03 4.04 2.19
C ILE A 111 -3.11 3.95 1.12
N LYS A 112 -2.70 4.01 -0.15
CA LYS A 112 -3.62 3.93 -1.30
C LYS A 112 -3.97 2.49 -1.63
N TYR A 113 -2.98 1.61 -1.64
CA TYR A 113 -3.18 0.17 -1.80
C TYR A 113 -1.99 -0.61 -1.25
N ILE A 114 -2.26 -1.87 -0.90
CA ILE A 114 -1.28 -2.87 -0.53
C ILE A 114 -1.40 -3.99 -1.56
N GLN A 115 -0.29 -4.33 -2.22
CA GLN A 115 -0.26 -5.44 -3.15
C GLN A 115 0.85 -6.39 -2.73
N VAL A 116 0.55 -7.68 -2.67
CA VAL A 116 1.58 -8.72 -2.64
C VAL A 116 1.83 -9.13 -4.08
N ALA A 117 3.09 -9.22 -4.51
CA ALA A 117 3.46 -9.56 -5.88
C ALA A 117 4.82 -10.27 -5.89
N PRO A 118 5.03 -11.25 -6.78
CA PRO A 118 6.35 -11.83 -6.97
C PRO A 118 7.36 -10.78 -7.44
N LEU A 119 8.54 -10.76 -6.83
CA LEU A 119 9.66 -9.89 -7.16
C LEU A 119 10.91 -10.77 -7.35
N GLY A 120 11.29 -10.99 -8.61
CA GLY A 120 12.35 -11.93 -8.97
C GLY A 120 11.98 -13.38 -8.66
N ALA A 121 12.83 -14.07 -7.88
CA ALA A 121 12.60 -15.45 -7.44
C ALA A 121 11.82 -15.57 -6.12
N GLY A 122 11.35 -14.46 -5.55
CA GLY A 122 10.61 -14.41 -4.28
C GLY A 122 9.30 -13.62 -4.38
N LEU A 123 8.60 -13.48 -3.25
CA LEU A 123 7.43 -12.60 -3.11
C LEU A 123 7.82 -11.31 -2.38
N ALA A 124 7.35 -10.17 -2.88
CA ALA A 124 7.44 -8.87 -2.22
C ALA A 124 6.03 -8.31 -1.98
N ALA A 125 5.89 -7.42 -1.01
CA ALA A 125 4.65 -6.67 -0.80
C ALA A 125 4.88 -5.19 -1.12
N PRO A 126 4.81 -4.75 -2.39
CA PRO A 126 4.80 -3.34 -2.71
C PRO A 126 3.62 -2.63 -2.02
N LEU A 127 3.95 -1.67 -1.14
CA LEU A 127 2.99 -0.69 -0.62
C LEU A 127 3.03 0.55 -1.49
N ALA A 128 1.86 1.04 -1.89
CA ALA A 128 1.75 2.34 -2.53
C ALA A 128 1.04 3.32 -1.61
N LEU A 129 1.76 4.40 -1.34
CA LEU A 129 1.28 5.55 -0.58
C LEU A 129 0.86 6.64 -1.57
N ALA A 130 -0.16 7.40 -1.20
CA ALA A 130 -0.49 8.65 -1.87
C ALA A 130 -0.33 9.80 -0.88
N ALA A 131 0.35 10.85 -1.32
CA ALA A 131 0.22 12.16 -0.72
C ALA A 131 -1.19 12.69 -1.02
N GLY A 132 -1.84 13.27 -0.02
CA GLY A 132 -3.18 13.85 -0.10
C GLY A 132 -3.21 15.27 0.44
#